data_AF-A0A6M3MHP4-F1
#
_entry.id   AF-A0A6M3MHP4-F1
#
_cell.length_a   1.000
_cell.length_b   1.000
_cell.length_c   1.000
_cell.angle_alpha   90.00
_cell.angle_beta   90.00
_cell.angle_gamma   90.00
#
_symmetry.space_group_name_H-M   'P 1'
#
loop_
_entity.id
_entity.type
_entity.pdbx_description
1 polymer ?
#
loop_
_entity_poly.entity_id
_entity_poly.type
_entity_poly.pdbx_seq_one_letter_code
_entity_poly.pdbx_strand_id
1 'polypeptide(L)'
;MWAYVGVAVAAGLIGWTAQGWRLGEEIASIEQKHTAAMLKRSEAVRVDETLTASKESTHAADTLKNSDEFTTSQPVRDAIARADLARADRLRLDAERRAATYRAQAQADDAARRGLADRLEAFDRQLVEGVAVVGALRTDLVRRDAEVVLLRGQIDADRALMLQEAWPR
;
A
#
# COMPACT_ATOMS: atom_id res chain seq x y z
N MET A 1 14.86 71.28 -60.43
CA MET A 1 15.53 70.08 -59.88
C MET A 1 15.33 69.90 -58.37
N TRP A 2 15.13 70.97 -57.58
CA TRP A 2 15.00 70.90 -56.11
C TRP A 2 13.61 70.50 -55.56
N ALA A 3 12.53 70.75 -56.29
CA ALA A 3 11.17 70.41 -55.85
C ALA A 3 10.89 68.89 -55.79
N TYR A 4 11.53 68.10 -56.66
CA TYR A 4 11.40 66.64 -56.66
C TYR A 4 12.11 65.97 -55.48
N VAL A 5 13.15 66.61 -54.92
CA VAL A 5 13.88 66.11 -53.75
C VAL A 5 13.04 66.26 -52.48
N GLY A 6 12.32 67.37 -52.32
CA GLY A 6 11.44 67.59 -51.15
C GLY A 6 10.27 66.62 -51.07
N VAL A 7 9.67 66.27 -52.22
CA VAL A 7 8.56 65.30 -52.28
C VAL A 7 9.04 63.88 -51.96
N ALA A 8 10.25 63.50 -52.39
CA ALA A 8 10.81 62.19 -52.10
C ALA A 8 11.14 62.00 -50.60
N VAL A 9 11.67 63.04 -49.94
CA VAL A 9 11.96 63.00 -48.50
C VAL A 9 10.69 62.93 -47.65
N ALA A 10 9.65 63.70 -48.02
CA ALA A 10 8.37 63.65 -47.32
C ALA A 10 7.68 62.28 -47.47
N ALA A 11 7.72 61.67 -48.65
CA ALA A 11 7.19 60.33 -48.88
C ALA A 11 7.95 59.25 -48.07
N GLY A 12 9.27 59.38 -47.94
CA GLY A 12 10.09 58.48 -47.11
C GLY A 12 9.75 58.54 -45.61
N LEU A 13 9.51 59.74 -45.07
CA LEU A 13 9.13 59.93 -43.66
C LEU A 13 7.73 59.39 -43.34
N ILE A 14 6.78 59.56 -44.27
CA ILE A 14 5.43 58.99 -44.14
C ILE A 14 5.48 57.45 -44.24
N GLY A 15 6.29 56.91 -45.16
CA GLY A 15 6.51 55.47 -45.28
C GLY A 15 7.11 54.84 -44.02
N TRP A 16 8.10 55.50 -43.40
CA TRP A 16 8.76 55.03 -42.17
C TRP A 16 7.82 54.98 -40.97
N THR A 17 7.01 56.03 -40.77
CA THR A 17 6.04 56.09 -39.66
C THR A 17 4.91 55.07 -39.84
N ALA A 18 4.40 54.91 -41.07
CA ALA A 18 3.40 53.89 -41.38
C ALA A 18 3.92 52.45 -41.20
N GLN A 19 5.20 52.20 -41.55
CA GLN A 19 5.85 50.91 -41.28
C GLN A 19 6.04 50.66 -39.78
N GLY A 20 6.40 51.68 -38.99
CA GLY A 20 6.51 51.57 -37.54
C GLY A 20 5.18 51.22 -36.85
N TRP A 21 4.07 51.79 -37.32
CA TRP A 21 2.73 51.46 -36.79
C TRP A 21 2.31 50.03 -37.12
N ARG A 22 2.55 49.57 -38.36
CA ARG A 22 2.29 48.16 -38.74
C ARG A 22 3.14 47.18 -37.96
N LEU A 23 4.43 47.46 -37.77
CA LEU A 23 5.32 46.62 -36.97
C LEU A 23 4.91 46.60 -35.49
N GLY A 24 4.50 47.74 -34.93
CA GLY A 24 4.00 47.81 -33.55
C GLY A 24 2.72 47.00 -33.34
N GLU A 25 1.78 47.06 -34.29
CA GLU A 25 0.54 46.27 -34.28
C GLU A 25 0.83 44.77 -34.42
N GLU A 26 1.79 44.39 -35.28
CA GLU A 26 2.21 43.01 -35.46
C GLU A 26 2.89 42.45 -34.20
N ILE A 27 3.81 43.21 -33.58
CA ILE A 27 4.47 42.85 -32.31
C ILE A 27 3.45 42.70 -31.18
N ALA A 28 2.53 43.66 -31.03
CA ALA A 28 1.48 43.59 -30.02
C ALA A 28 0.59 42.35 -30.22
N SER A 29 0.25 42.01 -31.47
CA SER A 29 -0.52 40.80 -31.77
C SER A 29 0.24 39.51 -31.46
N ILE A 30 1.56 39.48 -31.68
CA ILE A 30 2.43 38.34 -31.38
C ILE A 30 2.54 38.17 -29.86
N GLU A 31 2.75 39.25 -29.12
CA GLU A 31 2.84 39.26 -27.66
C GLU A 31 1.51 38.82 -27.02
N GLN A 32 0.38 39.29 -27.56
CA GLN A 32 -0.95 38.89 -27.11
C GLN A 32 -1.23 37.39 -27.38
N LYS A 33 -0.78 36.86 -28.53
CA LYS A 33 -0.85 35.42 -28.82
C LYS A 33 0.05 34.61 -27.88
N HIS A 34 1.25 35.08 -27.61
CA HIS A 34 2.20 34.42 -26.71
C HIS A 34 1.68 34.37 -25.26
N THR A 35 1.16 35.49 -24.76
CA THR A 35 0.60 35.58 -23.40
C THR A 35 -0.66 34.72 -23.26
N ALA A 36 -1.55 34.72 -24.25
CA ALA A 36 -2.72 33.83 -24.27
C ALA A 36 -2.31 32.34 -24.31
N ALA A 37 -1.29 31.99 -25.10
CA ALA A 37 -0.76 30.62 -25.16
C ALA A 37 -0.09 30.20 -23.83
N MET A 38 0.66 31.11 -23.19
CA MET A 38 1.26 30.88 -21.87
C MET A 38 0.20 30.68 -20.78
N LEU A 39 -0.86 31.50 -20.77
CA LEU A 39 -1.99 31.37 -19.85
C LEU A 39 -2.68 30.02 -20.02
N LYS A 40 -3.01 29.64 -21.25
CA LYS A 40 -3.64 28.35 -21.55
C LYS A 40 -2.77 27.17 -21.13
N ARG A 41 -1.45 27.27 -21.31
CA ARG A 41 -0.50 26.25 -20.85
C ARG A 41 -0.41 26.20 -19.32
N SER A 42 -0.38 27.34 -18.66
CA SER A 42 -0.36 27.42 -17.19
C SER A 42 -1.63 26.85 -16.57
N GLU A 43 -2.79 27.13 -17.15
CA GLU A 43 -4.07 26.58 -16.72
C GLU A 43 -4.11 25.06 -16.91
N ALA A 44 -3.66 24.56 -18.06
CA ALA A 44 -3.55 23.12 -18.31
C ALA A 44 -2.61 22.43 -17.30
N VAL A 45 -1.47 23.04 -16.96
CA VAL A 45 -0.54 22.53 -15.93
C VAL A 45 -1.20 22.52 -14.56
N ARG A 46 -1.91 23.58 -14.16
CA ARG A 46 -2.62 23.61 -12.86
C ARG A 46 -3.69 22.55 -12.76
N VAL A 47 -4.50 22.36 -13.80
CA VAL A 47 -5.52 21.30 -13.84
C VAL A 47 -4.85 19.94 -13.70
N ASP A 48 -3.72 19.74 -14.36
CA ASP A 48 -2.97 18.49 -14.25
C ASP A 48 -2.39 18.26 -12.86
N GLU A 49 -1.76 19.27 -12.25
CA GLU A 49 -1.25 19.22 -10.87
C GLU A 49 -2.35 18.91 -9.86
N THR A 50 -3.52 19.55 -9.97
CA THR A 50 -4.64 19.30 -9.04
C THR A 50 -5.18 17.87 -9.16
N LEU A 51 -5.24 17.34 -10.38
CA LEU A 51 -5.66 15.96 -10.63
C LEU A 51 -4.63 14.96 -10.11
N THR A 52 -3.34 15.19 -10.37
CA THR A 52 -2.25 14.36 -9.84
C THR A 52 -2.24 14.37 -8.32
N ALA A 53 -2.33 15.54 -7.69
CA ALA A 53 -2.40 15.66 -6.23
C ALA A 53 -3.61 14.92 -5.64
N SER A 54 -4.77 14.97 -6.31
CA SER A 54 -5.96 14.22 -5.87
C SER A 54 -5.76 12.70 -5.96
N LYS A 55 -5.08 12.22 -7.01
CA LYS A 55 -4.75 10.79 -7.18
C LYS A 55 -3.78 10.32 -6.11
N GLU A 56 -2.69 11.07 -5.91
CA GLU A 56 -1.69 10.80 -4.87
C GLU A 56 -2.32 10.77 -3.48
N SER A 57 -3.19 11.74 -3.17
CA SER A 57 -3.89 11.78 -1.89
C SER A 57 -4.80 10.56 -1.68
N THR A 58 -5.48 10.09 -2.73
CA THR A 58 -6.36 8.91 -2.65
C THR A 58 -5.54 7.65 -2.47
N HIS A 59 -4.48 7.48 -3.26
CA HIS A 59 -3.57 6.33 -3.15
C HIS A 59 -2.91 6.25 -1.78
N ALA A 60 -2.46 7.40 -1.24
CA ALA A 60 -1.90 7.47 0.10
C ALA A 60 -2.93 7.08 1.17
N ALA A 61 -4.17 7.56 1.06
CA ALA A 61 -5.24 7.21 1.99
C ALA A 61 -5.57 5.71 1.97
N ASP A 62 -5.65 5.10 0.78
CA ASP A 62 -5.92 3.67 0.64
C ASP A 62 -4.77 2.81 1.19
N THR A 63 -3.52 3.23 0.93
CA THR A 63 -2.32 2.56 1.46
C THR A 63 -2.28 2.62 2.99
N LEU A 64 -2.57 3.81 3.56
CA LEU A 64 -2.65 4.00 5.01
C LEU A 64 -3.74 3.12 5.62
N LYS A 65 -4.94 3.12 5.04
CA LYS A 65 -6.04 2.29 5.50
C LYS A 65 -5.67 0.81 5.55
N ASN A 66 -5.03 0.28 4.51
CA ASN A 66 -4.60 -1.13 4.49
C ASN A 66 -3.58 -1.43 5.61
N SER A 67 -2.64 -0.52 5.86
CA SER A 67 -1.68 -0.63 6.96
C SER A 67 -2.35 -0.57 8.34
N ASP A 68 -3.33 0.32 8.49
CA ASP A 68 -4.07 0.51 9.74
C ASP A 68 -4.94 -0.71 10.07
N GLU A 69 -5.60 -1.31 9.07
CA GLU A 69 -6.37 -2.56 9.23
C GLU A 69 -5.45 -3.73 9.64
N PHE A 70 -4.26 -3.84 9.04
CA PHE A 70 -3.28 -4.86 9.41
C PHE A 70 -2.76 -4.70 10.85
N THR A 71 -2.49 -3.45 11.26
CA THR A 71 -2.04 -3.11 12.61
C THR A 71 -3.14 -3.33 13.64
N THR A 72 -4.35 -2.85 13.36
CA THR A 72 -5.51 -2.92 14.27
C THR A 72 -5.96 -4.36 14.51
N SER A 73 -5.72 -5.27 13.56
CA SER A 73 -6.03 -6.69 13.71
C SER A 73 -4.99 -7.48 14.51
N GLN A 74 -3.83 -6.90 14.86
CA GLN A 74 -2.76 -7.58 15.60
C GLN A 74 -3.18 -8.14 16.96
N PRO A 75 -3.93 -7.41 17.83
CA PRO A 75 -4.34 -7.92 19.13
C PRO A 75 -5.19 -9.20 19.06
N VAL A 76 -5.98 -9.36 18.00
CA VAL A 76 -6.78 -10.57 17.76
C VAL A 76 -5.87 -11.76 17.47
N ARG A 77 -4.84 -11.57 16.64
CA ARG A 77 -3.85 -12.62 16.34
C ARG A 77 -3.08 -13.03 17.60
N ASP A 78 -2.66 -12.05 18.40
CA ASP A 78 -1.95 -12.29 19.66
C ASP A 78 -2.84 -13.00 20.69
N ALA A 79 -4.15 -12.71 20.70
CA ALA A 79 -5.10 -13.42 21.55
C ALA A 79 -5.25 -14.89 21.14
N ILE A 80 -5.30 -15.19 19.84
CA ILE A 80 -5.35 -16.57 19.32
C ILE A 80 -4.08 -17.33 19.74
N ALA A 81 -2.90 -16.74 19.51
CA ALA A 81 -1.62 -17.33 19.87
C ALA A 81 -1.53 -17.66 21.37
N ARG A 82 -1.94 -16.72 22.24
CA ARG A 82 -1.99 -16.92 23.69
C ARG A 82 -2.97 -18.02 24.09
N ALA A 83 -4.13 -18.10 23.44
CA ALA A 83 -5.13 -19.11 23.74
C ALA A 83 -4.64 -20.52 23.38
N ASP A 84 -3.99 -20.68 22.22
CA ASP A 84 -3.44 -21.96 21.78
C ASP A 84 -2.26 -22.39 22.66
N LEU A 85 -1.38 -21.47 23.05
CA LEU A 85 -0.30 -21.74 24.00
C LEU A 85 -0.84 -22.18 25.37
N ALA A 86 -1.81 -21.45 25.92
CA ALA A 86 -2.45 -21.81 27.19
C ALA A 86 -3.15 -23.17 27.12
N ARG A 87 -3.67 -23.56 25.96
CA ARG A 87 -4.26 -24.88 25.75
C ARG A 87 -3.19 -25.97 25.75
N ALA A 88 -2.07 -25.77 25.07
CA ALA A 88 -0.95 -26.72 25.06
C ALA A 88 -0.35 -26.90 26.47
N ASP A 89 -0.18 -25.81 27.21
CA ASP A 89 0.34 -25.85 28.58
C ASP A 89 -0.57 -26.62 29.54
N ARG A 90 -1.89 -26.38 29.47
CA ARG A 90 -2.86 -27.16 30.26
C ARG A 90 -2.78 -28.64 29.93
N LEU A 91 -2.74 -28.98 28.64
CA LEU A 91 -2.66 -30.37 28.20
C LEU A 91 -1.36 -31.04 28.69
N ARG A 92 -0.24 -30.32 28.67
CA ARG A 92 1.04 -30.80 29.20
C ARG A 92 0.95 -31.10 30.69
N LEU A 93 0.42 -30.17 31.49
CA LEU A 93 0.27 -30.36 32.93
C LEU A 93 -0.67 -31.54 33.25
N ASP A 94 -1.75 -31.70 32.50
CA ASP A 94 -2.66 -32.83 32.66
C ASP A 94 -1.99 -34.16 32.26
N ALA A 95 -1.20 -34.17 31.18
CA ALA A 95 -0.41 -35.33 30.77
C ALA A 95 0.63 -35.73 31.83
N GLU A 96 1.32 -34.77 32.46
CA GLU A 96 2.27 -35.02 33.55
C GLU A 96 1.58 -35.67 34.76
N ARG A 97 0.38 -35.18 35.13
CA ARG A 97 -0.44 -35.77 36.21
C ARG A 97 -0.90 -37.18 35.87
N ARG A 98 -1.33 -37.42 34.62
CA ARG A 98 -1.71 -38.76 34.15
C ARG A 98 -0.51 -39.71 34.14
N ALA A 99 0.65 -39.27 33.68
CA ALA A 99 1.87 -40.06 33.68
C ALA A 99 2.27 -40.50 35.12
N ALA A 100 2.17 -39.60 36.10
CA ALA A 100 2.39 -39.96 37.51
C ALA A 100 1.39 -41.04 37.98
N THR A 101 0.13 -40.95 37.56
CA THR A 101 -0.91 -41.93 37.87
C THR A 101 -0.61 -43.29 37.23
N TYR A 102 -0.22 -43.31 35.95
CA TYR A 102 0.14 -44.55 35.24
C TYR A 102 1.33 -45.25 35.91
N ARG A 103 2.36 -44.50 36.31
CA ARG A 103 3.52 -45.06 37.03
C ARG A 103 3.13 -45.64 38.39
N ALA A 104 2.28 -44.95 39.15
CA ALA A 104 1.78 -45.47 40.42
C ALA A 104 0.97 -46.77 40.24
N GLN A 105 0.13 -46.84 39.21
CA GLN A 105 -0.63 -48.05 38.88
C GLN A 105 0.28 -49.21 38.43
N ALA A 106 1.34 -48.92 37.66
CA ALA A 106 2.29 -49.92 37.19
C ALA A 106 3.28 -50.42 38.25
N GLN A 107 3.45 -49.68 39.36
CA GLN A 107 4.22 -50.15 40.51
C GLN A 107 3.50 -51.25 41.31
N ALA A 108 2.17 -51.34 41.20
CA ALA A 108 1.37 -52.27 41.96
C ALA A 108 1.39 -53.73 41.44
N ASP A 109 1.87 -54.01 40.21
CA ASP A 109 1.98 -55.38 39.67
C ASP A 109 2.58 -55.46 38.24
N ASP A 110 3.20 -56.60 37.91
CA ASP A 110 3.68 -57.18 36.63
C ASP A 110 4.32 -56.29 35.52
N ALA A 111 5.30 -56.85 34.80
CA ALA A 111 6.03 -56.18 33.70
C ALA A 111 5.11 -55.72 32.56
N ALA A 112 4.02 -56.45 32.27
CA ALA A 112 3.05 -56.07 31.26
C ALA A 112 2.36 -54.73 31.56
N ARG A 113 2.10 -54.41 32.84
CA ARG A 113 1.47 -53.15 33.26
C ARG A 113 2.44 -51.96 33.14
N ARG A 114 3.74 -52.17 33.36
CA ARG A 114 4.78 -51.15 33.12
C ARG A 114 4.88 -50.76 31.64
N GLY A 115 4.93 -51.76 30.74
CA GLY A 115 4.94 -51.49 29.30
C GLY A 115 3.70 -50.74 28.80
N LEU A 116 2.53 -50.97 29.40
CA LEU A 116 1.33 -50.18 29.11
C LEU A 116 1.43 -48.74 29.61
N ALA A 117 1.94 -48.51 30.82
CA ALA A 117 2.16 -47.18 31.36
C ALA A 117 3.11 -46.35 30.50
N ASP A 118 4.22 -46.95 30.06
CA ASP A 118 5.20 -46.28 29.18
C ASP A 118 4.59 -45.89 27.83
N ARG A 119 3.75 -46.77 27.25
CA ARG A 119 3.04 -46.49 25.99
C ARG A 119 2.01 -45.37 26.14
N LEU A 120 1.25 -45.36 27.24
CA LEU A 120 0.29 -44.30 27.53
C LEU A 120 0.99 -42.95 27.75
N GLU A 121 2.12 -42.94 28.46
CA GLU A 121 2.93 -41.75 28.61
C GLU A 121 3.48 -41.25 27.27
N ALA A 122 4.00 -42.15 26.43
CA ALA A 122 4.47 -41.81 25.09
C ALA A 122 3.34 -41.24 24.21
N PHE A 123 2.14 -41.82 24.29
CA PHE A 123 0.97 -41.32 23.57
C PHE A 123 0.54 -39.93 24.04
N ASP A 124 0.46 -39.71 25.35
CA ASP A 124 0.16 -38.40 25.94
C ASP A 124 1.20 -37.35 25.51
N ARG A 125 2.49 -37.72 25.45
CA ARG A 125 3.56 -36.84 24.95
C ARG A 125 3.35 -36.46 23.48
N GLN A 126 3.08 -37.43 22.61
CA GLN A 126 2.81 -37.18 21.19
C GLN A 126 1.56 -36.31 20.99
N LEU A 127 0.52 -36.48 21.80
CA LEU A 127 -0.67 -35.63 21.76
C LEU A 127 -0.36 -34.19 22.15
N VAL A 128 0.42 -33.97 23.21
CA VAL A 128 0.85 -32.63 23.64
C VAL A 128 1.67 -31.96 22.54
N GLU A 129 2.65 -32.67 21.98
CA GLU A 129 3.47 -32.18 20.87
C GLU A 129 2.62 -31.83 19.64
N GLY A 130 1.69 -32.72 19.25
CA GLY A 130 0.79 -32.50 18.13
C GLY A 130 -0.09 -31.27 18.31
N VAL A 131 -0.68 -31.08 19.50
CA VAL A 131 -1.50 -29.90 19.81
C VAL A 131 -0.66 -28.62 19.78
N ALA A 132 0.57 -28.66 20.30
CA ALA A 132 1.48 -27.51 20.25
C ALA A 132 1.85 -27.13 18.81
N VAL A 133 2.16 -28.11 17.95
CA VAL A 133 2.46 -27.88 16.53
C VAL A 133 1.26 -27.28 15.79
N VAL A 134 0.05 -27.81 16.00
CA VAL A 134 -1.17 -27.26 15.39
C VAL A 134 -1.43 -25.83 15.84
N GLY A 135 -1.22 -25.51 17.13
CA GLY A 135 -1.33 -24.15 17.64
C GLY A 135 -0.33 -23.18 17.00
N ALA A 136 0.92 -23.61 16.84
CA ALA A 136 1.94 -22.83 16.15
C ALA A 136 1.59 -22.59 14.68
N LEU A 137 1.20 -23.64 13.95
CA LEU A 137 0.78 -23.53 12.55
C LEU A 137 -0.43 -22.63 12.38
N ARG A 138 -1.41 -22.70 13.29
CA ARG A 138 -2.56 -21.81 13.26
C ARG A 138 -2.18 -20.35 13.45
N THR A 139 -1.25 -20.07 14.37
CA THR A 139 -0.72 -18.72 14.59
C THR A 139 -0.05 -18.17 13.33
N ASP A 140 0.78 -18.99 12.69
CA ASP A 140 1.44 -18.65 11.43
C ASP A 140 0.45 -18.40 10.29
N LEU A 141 -0.57 -19.26 10.14
CA LEU A 141 -1.60 -19.10 9.11
C LEU A 141 -2.39 -17.81 9.29
N VAL A 142 -2.86 -17.54 10.51
CA VAL A 142 -3.61 -16.31 10.80
C VAL A 142 -2.77 -15.06 10.52
N ARG A 143 -1.46 -15.10 10.80
CA ARG A 143 -0.55 -14.01 10.44
C ARG A 143 -0.41 -13.87 8.92
N ARG A 144 -0.13 -14.96 8.21
CA ARG A 144 0.05 -14.96 6.75
C ARG A 144 -1.21 -14.52 6.02
N ASP A 145 -2.39 -14.93 6.46
CA ASP A 145 -3.65 -14.49 5.89
C ASP A 145 -3.82 -12.97 6.02
N ALA A 146 -3.46 -12.39 7.17
CA ALA A 146 -3.47 -10.94 7.35
C ALA A 146 -2.44 -10.24 6.44
N GLU A 147 -1.25 -10.81 6.25
CA GLU A 147 -0.24 -10.30 5.31
C GLU A 147 -0.74 -10.37 3.85
N VAL A 148 -1.42 -11.45 3.46
CA VAL A 148 -2.00 -11.59 2.12
C VAL A 148 -3.09 -10.54 1.89
N VAL A 149 -3.95 -10.28 2.87
CA VAL A 149 -4.98 -9.22 2.78
C VAL A 149 -4.32 -7.85 2.61
N LEU A 150 -3.29 -7.54 3.41
CA LEU A 150 -2.52 -6.29 3.30
C LEU A 150 -1.92 -6.11 1.90
N LEU A 151 -1.16 -7.10 1.43
CA LEU A 151 -0.50 -7.04 0.12
C LEU A 151 -1.51 -6.97 -1.02
N ARG A 152 -2.64 -7.67 -0.89
CA ARG A 152 -3.72 -7.59 -1.87
C ARG A 152 -4.30 -6.19 -1.93
N GLY A 153 -4.55 -5.56 -0.79
CA GLY A 153 -5.02 -4.18 -0.71
C GLY A 153 -4.06 -3.20 -1.38
N GLN A 154 -2.75 -3.35 -1.16
CA GLN A 154 -1.73 -2.53 -1.83
C GLN A 154 -1.76 -2.70 -3.35
N ILE A 155 -1.82 -3.95 -3.84
CA ILE A 155 -1.90 -4.24 -5.27
C ILE A 155 -3.16 -3.63 -5.89
N ASP A 156 -4.30 -3.71 -5.20
CA ASP A 156 -5.56 -3.14 -5.70
C ASP A 156 -5.50 -1.60 -5.73
N ALA A 157 -4.88 -0.95 -4.74
CA ALA A 157 -4.64 0.50 -4.73
C ALA A 157 -3.70 0.94 -5.87
N ASP A 158 -2.61 0.20 -6.09
CA ASP A 158 -1.66 0.46 -7.18
C ASP A 158 -2.33 0.28 -8.56
N ARG A 159 -3.14 -0.76 -8.72
CA ARG A 159 -3.91 -0.98 -9.95
C ARG A 159 -4.92 0.13 -10.19
N ALA A 160 -5.60 0.60 -9.15
CA ALA A 160 -6.53 1.72 -9.27
C ALA A 160 -5.80 3.00 -9.74
N LEU A 161 -4.63 3.29 -9.18
CA LEU A 161 -3.78 4.40 -9.62
C LEU A 161 -3.36 4.24 -11.10
N MET A 162 -2.85 3.08 -11.48
CA MET A 162 -2.43 2.81 -12.86
C MET A 162 -3.59 2.90 -13.87
N LEU A 163 -4.80 2.44 -13.51
CA LEU A 163 -5.97 2.57 -14.39
C LEU A 163 -6.41 4.04 -14.56
N GLN A 164 -6.25 4.85 -13.51
CA GLN A 164 -6.50 6.30 -13.59
C GLN A 164 -5.42 7.04 -14.38
N GLU A 165 -4.22 6.49 -14.53
CA GLU A 165 -3.15 7.00 -15.43
C GLU A 165 -3.32 6.51 -16.87
N ALA A 166 -3.78 5.27 -17.07
CA ALA A 166 -3.90 4.64 -18.39
C ALA A 166 -5.10 5.16 -19.22
N TRP A 167 -6.03 5.91 -18.62
CA TRP A 167 -7.12 6.54 -19.38
C TRP A 167 -6.68 7.91 -19.93
N PRO A 168 -6.55 8.08 -21.26
CA PRO A 168 -6.22 9.38 -21.84
C PRO A 168 -7.40 10.34 -21.63
N ARG A 169 -7.08 11.57 -21.18
CA ARG A 169 -8.01 12.71 -21.23
C ARG A 169 -8.18 13.17 -22.68
#